data_AF-A0A930Y5T6-F1
#
_entry.id   AF-A0A930Y5T6-F1
#
_cell.length_a   1.000
_cell.length_b   1.000
_cell.length_c   1.000
_cell.angle_alpha   90.00
_cell.angle_beta   90.00
_cell.angle_gamma   90.00
#
_symmetry.space_group_name_H-M   'P 1'
#
loop_
_entity.id
_entity.type
_entity.pdbx_description
1 polymer ?
#
loop_
_entity_poly.entity_id
_entity_poly.type
_entity_poly.pdbx_seq_one_letter_code
_entity_poly.pdbx_strand_id
1 'polypeptide(L)'
;MVVMEHKFTPEIVRILEDAFGCCSKAIFQTSELIQYLNIKTKSASRGSKSRASFGNLYAIYVLVEDYLGKSFHKSGEYKEYEGARFTDLLQRMRELPFGGKLQNHALNHRMNKEFEKYFKICEFTPILRDATTNKYWINENLLNIEIIDETFNIANVVIEIIDAYIEIKRQTFESFITTCQEMQKIKSDNPTAIRQFIVSMIQPNADARIFEIASFGILKKYFAGQSIYWGWTLDEISEESLLLYKTGRCNANDGGIDFVMRPLGRFFQVTETTDVKKYFLDIDKVQRYPITFVIKSMDSADVLREKIEQQAKRVFSVEKVVRRYMDCIEEIINIPLLLERFDEIADTGKPGPVIEEILLQSRVEFNYDD
;
A
#
# COMPACT_ATOMS: atom_id res chain seq x y z
N MET A 1 -1.57 -27.84 3.77
CA MET A 1 -2.02 -26.54 4.33
C MET A 1 -3.37 -26.22 3.69
N VAL A 2 -4.39 -25.77 4.43
CA VAL A 2 -5.66 -25.36 3.78
C VAL A 2 -5.42 -24.02 3.09
N VAL A 3 -5.54 -23.98 1.77
CA VAL A 3 -5.36 -22.75 0.99
C VAL A 3 -6.53 -21.81 1.28
N MET A 4 -6.22 -20.59 1.72
CA MET A 4 -7.25 -19.58 1.99
C MET A 4 -7.76 -18.99 0.67
N GLU A 5 -9.01 -19.28 0.32
CA GLU A 5 -9.64 -18.73 -0.86
C GLU A 5 -10.07 -17.26 -0.65
N HIS A 6 -10.03 -16.47 -1.72
CA HIS A 6 -10.56 -15.11 -1.82
C HIS A 6 -11.13 -14.86 -3.22
N LYS A 7 -11.75 -13.70 -3.48
CA LYS A 7 -12.50 -13.51 -4.75
C LYS A 7 -11.65 -13.49 -6.03
N PHE A 8 -10.33 -13.61 -5.93
CA PHE A 8 -9.45 -13.75 -7.10
C PHE A 8 -8.93 -15.19 -7.26
N THR A 9 -9.11 -16.04 -6.25
CA THR A 9 -8.82 -17.47 -6.35
C THR A 9 -9.58 -18.15 -7.50
N PRO A 10 -10.89 -17.86 -7.75
CA PRO A 10 -11.58 -18.43 -8.91
C PRO A 10 -10.93 -18.09 -10.25
N GLU A 11 -10.37 -16.88 -10.39
CA GLU A 11 -9.68 -16.48 -11.63
C GLU A 11 -8.37 -17.26 -11.82
N ILE A 12 -7.60 -17.45 -10.74
CA ILE A 12 -6.41 -18.32 -10.77
C ILE A 12 -6.78 -19.75 -11.16
N VAL A 13 -7.84 -20.30 -10.57
CA VAL A 13 -8.32 -21.64 -10.88
C VAL A 13 -8.77 -21.73 -12.34
N ARG A 14 -9.50 -20.73 -12.86
CA ARG A 14 -9.91 -20.65 -14.26
C ARG A 14 -8.71 -20.68 -15.21
N ILE A 15 -7.67 -19.88 -14.94
CA ILE A 15 -6.43 -19.86 -15.75
C ILE A 15 -5.74 -21.24 -15.72
N LEU A 16 -5.70 -21.90 -14.56
CA LEU A 16 -5.14 -23.26 -14.45
C LEU A 16 -5.99 -24.31 -15.16
N GLU A 17 -7.31 -24.18 -15.15
CA GLU A 17 -8.24 -25.06 -15.87
C GLU A 17 -8.07 -24.93 -17.38
N ASP A 18 -7.94 -23.71 -17.89
CA ASP A 18 -7.69 -23.45 -19.31
C ASP A 18 -6.36 -24.07 -19.78
N ALA A 19 -5.32 -24.02 -18.94
CA ALA A 19 -3.99 -24.52 -19.27
C ALA A 19 -3.80 -26.03 -19.07
N PHE A 20 -4.40 -26.61 -18.02
CA PHE A 20 -4.08 -27.96 -17.54
C PHE A 20 -5.30 -28.87 -17.36
N GLY A 21 -6.51 -28.40 -17.67
CA GLY A 21 -7.73 -29.19 -17.62
C GLY A 21 -7.96 -29.87 -16.27
N CYS A 22 -8.07 -31.20 -16.27
CA CYS A 22 -8.35 -31.99 -15.06
C CYS A 22 -7.23 -31.94 -14.01
N CYS A 23 -6.00 -31.57 -14.37
CA CYS A 23 -4.87 -31.47 -13.46
C CYS A 23 -4.82 -30.13 -12.71
N SER A 24 -5.64 -29.15 -13.09
CA SER A 24 -5.64 -27.79 -12.53
C SER A 24 -5.71 -27.75 -10.99
N LYS A 25 -6.62 -28.51 -10.41
CA LYS A 25 -6.83 -28.59 -8.95
C LYS A 25 -5.61 -29.18 -8.24
N ALA A 26 -5.01 -30.22 -8.82
CA ALA A 26 -3.81 -30.83 -8.26
C ALA A 26 -2.62 -29.86 -8.35
N ILE A 27 -2.44 -29.15 -9.46
CA ILE A 27 -1.40 -28.11 -9.61
C ILE A 27 -1.58 -27.02 -8.56
N PHE A 28 -2.81 -26.52 -8.38
CA PHE A 28 -3.09 -25.49 -7.37
C PHE A 28 -2.76 -25.95 -5.94
N GLN A 29 -3.01 -27.23 -5.63
CA GLN A 29 -2.77 -27.81 -4.30
C GLN A 29 -1.31 -28.20 -4.04
N THR A 30 -0.55 -28.50 -5.08
CA THR A 30 0.85 -28.94 -4.97
C THR A 30 1.83 -27.79 -5.17
N SER A 31 1.55 -26.85 -6.08
CA SER A 31 2.47 -25.76 -6.40
C SER A 31 2.46 -24.66 -5.33
N GLU A 32 3.53 -24.60 -4.55
CA GLU A 32 3.73 -23.54 -3.55
C GLU A 32 3.91 -22.16 -4.20
N LEU A 33 4.44 -22.09 -5.43
CA LEU A 33 4.52 -20.83 -6.17
C LEU A 33 3.12 -20.31 -6.53
N ILE A 34 2.22 -21.16 -7.04
CA ILE A 34 0.83 -20.78 -7.33
C ILE A 34 0.10 -20.38 -6.03
N GLN A 35 0.29 -21.13 -4.94
CA GLN A 35 -0.29 -20.77 -3.65
C GLN A 35 0.25 -19.43 -3.12
N TYR A 36 1.54 -19.15 -3.34
CA TYR A 36 2.12 -17.85 -3.03
C TYR A 36 1.49 -16.73 -3.85
N LEU A 37 1.29 -16.92 -5.16
CA LEU A 37 0.59 -15.96 -6.01
C LEU A 37 -0.84 -15.72 -5.52
N ASN A 38 -1.58 -16.76 -5.13
CA ASN A 38 -2.89 -16.62 -4.50
C ASN A 38 -2.80 -15.73 -3.24
N ILE A 39 -1.89 -16.03 -2.31
CA ILE A 39 -1.67 -15.20 -1.10
C ILE A 39 -1.38 -13.72 -1.45
N LYS A 40 -0.58 -13.45 -2.49
CA LYS A 40 -0.19 -12.08 -2.90
C LYS A 40 -1.24 -11.32 -3.68
N THR A 41 -2.16 -12.03 -4.33
CA THR A 41 -3.25 -11.43 -5.12
C THR A 41 -4.53 -11.22 -4.31
N LYS A 42 -4.52 -11.55 -3.01
CA LYS A 42 -5.63 -11.30 -2.06
C LYS A 42 -6.18 -9.87 -2.10
N SER A 43 -5.35 -8.87 -2.42
CA SER A 43 -5.79 -7.48 -2.51
C SER A 43 -6.68 -7.17 -3.71
N ALA A 44 -6.79 -8.05 -4.71
CA ALA A 44 -7.64 -7.85 -5.90
C ALA A 44 -9.11 -7.62 -5.53
N SER A 45 -9.56 -8.20 -4.42
CA SER A 45 -10.99 -8.30 -4.09
C SER A 45 -11.37 -7.72 -2.74
N ARG A 46 -10.37 -7.42 -1.90
CA ARG A 46 -10.60 -6.76 -0.63
C ARG A 46 -10.56 -5.26 -0.88
N GLY A 47 -11.56 -4.57 -0.35
CA GLY A 47 -11.31 -3.27 0.22
C GLY A 47 -10.07 -3.39 1.11
N SER A 48 -8.93 -2.95 0.56
CA SER A 48 -8.16 -1.87 1.14
C SER A 48 -7.24 -2.17 2.34
N LYS A 49 -7.49 -3.25 3.10
CA LYS A 49 -6.62 -3.64 4.23
C LYS A 49 -5.39 -4.46 3.82
N SER A 50 -5.36 -4.97 2.59
CA SER A 50 -4.22 -5.73 2.06
C SER A 50 -3.52 -4.92 0.99
N ARG A 51 -2.26 -4.54 1.23
CA ARG A 51 -1.42 -3.85 0.26
C ARG A 51 -1.15 -4.73 -0.96
N ALA A 52 -1.16 -4.14 -2.15
CA ALA A 52 -0.72 -4.83 -3.35
C ALA A 52 0.77 -5.18 -3.26
N SER A 53 1.11 -6.45 -3.47
CA SER A 53 2.49 -6.95 -3.35
C SER A 53 3.24 -6.88 -4.70
N PHE A 54 3.14 -5.75 -5.41
CA PHE A 54 3.72 -5.60 -6.76
C PHE A 54 5.22 -5.90 -6.79
N GLY A 55 5.97 -5.50 -5.77
CA GLY A 55 7.41 -5.81 -5.70
C GLY A 55 7.74 -7.30 -5.78
N ASN A 56 7.02 -8.13 -5.02
CA ASN A 56 7.25 -9.58 -5.03
C ASN A 56 6.68 -10.24 -6.28
N LEU A 57 5.48 -9.84 -6.71
CA LEU A 57 4.87 -10.35 -7.93
C LEU A 57 5.75 -10.05 -9.15
N TYR A 58 6.25 -8.82 -9.26
CA TYR A 58 7.07 -8.43 -10.41
C TYR A 58 8.46 -9.05 -10.37
N ALA A 59 9.01 -9.32 -9.18
CA ALA A 59 10.26 -10.07 -9.08
C ALA A 59 10.12 -11.49 -9.66
N ILE A 60 8.99 -12.18 -9.40
CA ILE A 60 8.68 -13.46 -10.06
C ILE A 60 8.47 -13.22 -11.55
N TYR A 61 7.61 -12.26 -11.91
CA TYR A 61 7.24 -11.97 -13.29
C TYR A 61 8.45 -11.79 -14.19
N VAL A 62 9.38 -10.90 -13.86
CA VAL A 62 10.51 -10.58 -14.74
C VAL A 62 11.50 -11.73 -14.88
N LEU A 63 11.65 -12.57 -13.85
CA LEU A 63 12.50 -13.76 -13.94
C LEU A 63 11.84 -14.88 -14.77
N VAL A 64 10.52 -15.03 -14.65
CA VAL A 64 9.75 -15.98 -15.48
C VAL A 64 9.65 -15.49 -16.93
N GLU A 65 9.49 -14.19 -17.15
CA GLU A 65 9.54 -13.54 -18.47
C GLU A 65 10.91 -13.76 -19.13
N ASP A 66 12.01 -13.59 -18.37
CA ASP A 66 13.37 -13.88 -18.84
C ASP A 66 13.56 -15.37 -19.22
N TYR A 67 13.00 -16.27 -18.41
CA TYR A 67 13.02 -17.72 -18.63
C TYR A 67 12.24 -18.14 -19.90
N LEU A 68 11.03 -17.59 -20.06
CA LEU A 68 10.17 -17.84 -21.22
C LEU A 68 10.74 -17.23 -22.50
N GLY A 69 11.27 -16.00 -22.42
CA GLY A 69 11.86 -15.28 -23.56
C GLY A 69 13.07 -15.99 -24.18
N LYS A 70 13.78 -16.81 -23.39
CA LYS A 70 14.87 -17.68 -23.87
C LYS A 70 14.42 -19.10 -24.21
N SER A 71 13.12 -19.37 -24.19
CA SER A 71 12.51 -20.67 -24.52
C SER A 71 12.98 -21.84 -23.64
N PHE A 72 13.40 -21.58 -22.40
CA PHE A 72 13.93 -22.62 -21.51
C PHE A 72 12.90 -23.67 -21.12
N HIS A 73 11.61 -23.30 -21.07
CA HIS A 73 10.47 -24.21 -20.91
C HIS A 73 10.37 -25.32 -21.98
N LYS A 74 11.15 -25.21 -23.08
CA LYS A 74 11.20 -26.18 -24.17
C LYS A 74 12.60 -26.77 -24.39
N SER A 75 13.66 -25.99 -24.19
CA SER A 75 15.01 -26.40 -24.60
C SER A 75 15.75 -27.24 -23.56
N GLY A 76 15.42 -27.13 -22.26
CA GLY A 76 16.16 -27.79 -21.18
C GLY A 76 17.57 -27.22 -20.95
N GLU A 77 17.93 -26.12 -21.62
CA GLU A 77 19.25 -25.48 -21.54
C GLU A 77 19.40 -24.56 -20.31
N TYR A 78 18.36 -24.47 -19.47
CA TYR A 78 18.35 -23.54 -18.33
C TYR A 78 19.50 -23.77 -17.35
N LYS A 79 19.91 -25.03 -17.17
CA LYS A 79 21.04 -25.41 -16.30
C LYS A 79 22.38 -24.78 -16.70
N GLU A 80 22.55 -24.41 -17.98
CA GLU A 80 23.77 -23.77 -18.49
C GLU A 80 23.64 -22.24 -18.56
N TYR A 81 22.52 -21.67 -18.10
CA TYR A 81 22.27 -20.23 -18.21
C TYR A 81 23.10 -19.43 -17.21
N GLU A 82 23.87 -18.45 -17.71
CA GLU A 82 24.67 -17.52 -16.91
C GLU A 82 23.87 -16.59 -15.98
N GLY A 83 22.55 -16.57 -16.11
CA GLY A 83 21.65 -15.78 -15.27
C GLY A 83 21.38 -14.37 -15.79
N ALA A 84 20.24 -13.83 -15.36
CA ALA A 84 19.78 -12.51 -15.73
C ALA A 84 20.52 -11.42 -14.94
N ARG A 85 20.75 -10.27 -15.58
CA ARG A 85 21.39 -9.11 -14.94
C ARG A 85 20.39 -8.39 -14.06
N PHE A 86 20.79 -8.06 -12.84
CA PHE A 86 19.99 -7.30 -11.89
C PHE A 86 19.41 -5.99 -12.47
N THR A 87 20.22 -5.23 -13.20
CA THR A 87 19.82 -3.92 -13.77
C THR A 87 18.66 -4.06 -14.72
N ASP A 88 18.69 -5.10 -15.56
CA ASP A 88 17.70 -5.34 -16.61
C ASP A 88 16.38 -5.78 -15.97
N LEU A 89 16.45 -6.68 -14.98
CA LEU A 89 15.28 -7.11 -14.21
C LEU A 89 14.64 -5.94 -13.45
N LEU A 90 15.43 -5.12 -12.76
CA LEU A 90 14.90 -3.97 -12.03
C LEU A 90 14.29 -2.93 -12.96
N GLN A 91 14.91 -2.68 -14.11
CA GLN A 91 14.35 -1.80 -15.13
C GLN A 91 13.00 -2.34 -15.60
N ARG A 92 12.93 -3.62 -15.97
CA ARG A 92 11.70 -4.25 -16.42
C ARG A 92 10.59 -4.22 -15.37
N MET A 93 10.91 -4.47 -14.09
CA MET A 93 9.95 -4.33 -12.99
C MET A 93 9.36 -2.91 -12.89
N ARG A 94 10.13 -1.88 -13.26
CA ARG A 94 9.69 -0.48 -13.20
C ARG A 94 8.84 -0.06 -14.40
N GLU A 95 8.96 -0.76 -15.52
CA GLU A 95 8.15 -0.56 -16.72
C GLU A 95 6.74 -1.14 -16.58
N LEU A 96 6.56 -2.15 -15.71
CA LEU A 96 5.24 -2.73 -15.43
C LEU A 96 4.31 -1.71 -14.73
N PRO A 97 2.97 -1.78 -14.93
CA PRO A 97 2.02 -0.86 -14.30
C PRO A 97 2.20 -0.78 -12.79
N PHE A 98 2.11 0.41 -12.19
CA PHE A 98 2.39 0.65 -10.76
C PHE A 98 3.83 0.34 -10.31
N GLY A 99 4.73 -0.03 -11.23
CA GLY A 99 6.10 -0.48 -10.96
C GLY A 99 7.14 0.63 -10.83
N GLY A 100 6.87 1.84 -11.36
CA GLY A 100 7.89 2.88 -11.59
C GLY A 100 8.76 3.30 -10.39
N LYS A 101 8.29 3.09 -9.15
CA LYS A 101 9.05 3.39 -7.91
C LYS A 101 9.43 2.15 -7.10
N LEU A 102 9.35 0.96 -7.67
CA LEU A 102 9.75 -0.26 -6.99
C LEU A 102 11.24 -0.21 -6.62
N GLN A 103 11.49 -0.62 -5.37
CA GLN A 103 12.82 -0.80 -4.82
C GLN A 103 13.33 -2.21 -5.11
N ASN A 104 14.64 -2.39 -5.03
CA ASN A 104 15.31 -3.65 -5.33
C ASN A 104 15.16 -4.76 -4.27
N HIS A 105 14.56 -4.46 -3.12
CA HIS A 105 14.52 -5.37 -1.97
C HIS A 105 13.85 -6.72 -2.28
N ALA A 106 12.85 -6.73 -3.18
CA ALA A 106 12.13 -7.94 -3.57
C ALA A 106 13.06 -8.97 -4.23
N LEU A 107 13.79 -8.57 -5.28
CA LEU A 107 14.78 -9.41 -5.97
C LEU A 107 15.89 -9.89 -5.04
N ASN A 108 16.31 -9.06 -4.08
CA ASN A 108 17.50 -9.35 -3.29
C ASN A 108 17.29 -10.33 -2.14
N HIS A 109 16.19 -10.19 -1.38
CA HIS A 109 15.97 -11.03 -0.20
C HIS A 109 14.52 -11.06 0.25
N ARG A 110 13.80 -9.92 0.15
CA ARG A 110 12.48 -9.76 0.80
C ARG A 110 11.49 -10.82 0.33
N MET A 111 11.50 -11.14 -0.97
CA MET A 111 10.59 -12.11 -1.56
C MET A 111 10.84 -13.53 -1.01
N ASN A 112 12.09 -14.03 -1.06
CA ASN A 112 12.43 -15.35 -0.53
C ASN A 112 12.11 -15.46 0.98
N LYS A 113 12.50 -14.44 1.77
CA LYS A 113 12.22 -14.39 3.22
C LYS A 113 10.73 -14.45 3.54
N GLU A 114 9.91 -13.86 2.67
CA GLU A 114 8.47 -13.86 2.82
C GLU A 114 7.86 -15.19 2.36
N PHE A 115 8.36 -15.78 1.27
CA PHE A 115 7.97 -17.11 0.80
C PHE A 115 8.24 -18.19 1.86
N GLU A 116 9.45 -18.23 2.43
CA GLU A 116 9.83 -19.17 3.51
C GLU A 116 8.93 -19.09 4.75
N LYS A 117 8.38 -17.90 5.06
CA LYS A 117 7.44 -17.75 6.19
C LYS A 117 6.13 -18.48 5.96
N TYR A 118 5.68 -18.57 4.70
CA TYR A 118 4.46 -19.31 4.33
C TYR A 118 4.75 -20.80 4.12
N PHE A 119 5.90 -21.14 3.53
CA PHE A 119 6.27 -22.49 3.11
C PHE A 119 7.54 -22.96 3.80
N LYS A 120 7.47 -23.20 5.12
CA LYS A 120 8.64 -23.52 5.97
C LYS A 120 9.31 -24.87 5.67
N ILE A 121 8.59 -25.77 5.02
CA ILE A 121 9.04 -27.13 4.71
C ILE A 121 9.53 -27.22 3.25
N CYS A 122 9.28 -26.19 2.43
CA CYS A 122 9.79 -26.13 1.07
C CYS A 122 11.31 -26.09 1.09
N GLU A 123 11.94 -26.97 0.31
CA GLU A 123 13.40 -27.01 0.15
C GLU A 123 13.90 -25.94 -0.83
N PHE A 124 12.99 -25.33 -1.59
CA PHE A 124 13.28 -24.39 -2.66
C PHE A 124 12.93 -22.96 -2.26
N THR A 125 13.75 -22.02 -2.73
CA THR A 125 13.40 -20.59 -2.73
C THR A 125 13.12 -20.12 -4.14
N PRO A 126 12.19 -19.17 -4.35
CA PRO A 126 11.82 -18.73 -5.70
C PRO A 126 12.96 -18.09 -6.49
N ILE A 127 13.75 -17.22 -5.85
CA ILE A 127 14.82 -16.49 -6.54
C ILE A 127 16.17 -17.05 -6.10
N LEU A 128 16.95 -17.56 -7.05
CA LEU A 128 18.36 -17.87 -6.83
C LEU A 128 19.19 -16.65 -7.23
N ARG A 129 20.21 -16.33 -6.44
CA ARG A 129 21.09 -15.18 -6.66
C ARG A 129 22.53 -15.53 -6.37
N ASP A 130 23.42 -15.11 -7.26
CA ASP A 130 24.84 -15.00 -6.99
C ASP A 130 25.20 -13.55 -6.65
N ALA A 131 25.62 -13.31 -5.41
CA ALA A 131 25.99 -11.98 -4.93
C ALA A 131 27.32 -11.47 -5.52
N THR A 132 28.18 -12.37 -6.01
CA THR A 132 29.48 -12.03 -6.60
C THR A 132 29.30 -11.50 -8.01
N THR A 133 28.50 -12.18 -8.82
CA THR A 133 28.27 -11.83 -10.22
C THR A 133 27.01 -10.96 -10.43
N ASN A 134 26.19 -10.76 -9.38
CA ASN A 134 24.89 -10.08 -9.44
C ASN A 134 23.97 -10.68 -10.52
N LYS A 135 23.98 -12.01 -10.62
CA LYS A 135 23.14 -12.80 -11.52
C LYS A 135 21.99 -13.45 -10.77
N TYR A 136 20.87 -13.58 -11.46
CA TYR A 136 19.60 -13.99 -10.87
C TYR A 136 18.90 -15.02 -11.76
N TRP A 137 18.19 -15.95 -11.11
CA TRP A 137 17.45 -17.03 -11.74
C TRP A 137 16.13 -17.24 -11.00
N ILE A 138 15.07 -17.62 -11.72
CA ILE A 138 13.92 -18.28 -11.10
C ILE A 138 14.31 -19.73 -10.80
N ASN A 139 13.91 -20.25 -9.65
CA ASN A 139 14.14 -21.65 -9.32
C ASN A 139 13.19 -22.55 -10.13
N GLU A 140 13.75 -23.29 -11.09
CA GLU A 140 12.97 -24.12 -12.02
C GLU A 140 12.21 -25.26 -11.32
N ASN A 141 12.68 -25.70 -10.13
CA ASN A 141 11.96 -26.68 -9.30
C ASN A 141 10.59 -26.18 -8.83
N LEU A 142 10.35 -24.85 -8.85
CA LEU A 142 9.05 -24.25 -8.54
C LEU A 142 8.23 -23.94 -9.79
N LEU A 143 8.80 -24.11 -11.00
CA LEU A 143 8.11 -23.98 -12.28
C LEU A 143 7.69 -25.34 -12.87
N ASN A 144 8.45 -26.40 -12.59
CA ASN A 144 8.12 -27.75 -13.03
C ASN A 144 7.42 -28.50 -11.88
N ILE A 145 6.13 -28.76 -12.05
CA ILE A 145 5.29 -29.42 -11.04
C ILE A 145 5.05 -30.86 -11.48
N GLU A 146 5.53 -31.80 -10.68
CA GLU A 146 5.28 -33.23 -10.90
C GLU A 146 3.92 -33.63 -10.32
N ILE A 147 3.07 -34.20 -11.17
CA ILE A 147 1.77 -34.74 -10.77
C ILE A 147 1.67 -36.14 -11.33
N ILE A 148 1.65 -37.11 -10.41
CA ILE A 148 1.67 -38.54 -10.75
C ILE A 148 2.97 -38.84 -11.50
N ASP A 149 2.91 -39.05 -12.82
CA ASP A 149 4.05 -39.41 -13.68
C ASP A 149 4.30 -38.37 -14.78
N GLU A 150 3.64 -37.21 -14.71
CA GLU A 150 3.78 -36.13 -15.69
C GLU A 150 4.31 -34.86 -15.03
N THR A 151 5.20 -34.17 -15.73
CA THR A 151 5.75 -32.87 -15.31
C THR A 151 5.07 -31.74 -16.09
N PHE A 152 4.47 -30.81 -15.35
CA PHE A 152 3.81 -29.64 -15.91
C PHE A 152 4.65 -28.38 -15.65
N ASN A 153 5.01 -27.66 -16.70
CA ASN A 153 5.67 -26.36 -16.57
C ASN A 153 4.60 -25.25 -16.41
N ILE A 154 4.64 -24.53 -15.28
CA ILE A 154 3.66 -23.48 -14.94
C ILE A 154 4.09 -22.06 -15.32
N ALA A 155 5.21 -21.88 -16.03
CA ALA A 155 5.78 -20.55 -16.29
C ALA A 155 4.81 -19.59 -17.01
N ASN A 156 4.11 -20.06 -18.06
CA ASN A 156 3.12 -19.25 -18.77
C ASN A 156 1.97 -18.83 -17.86
N VAL A 157 1.42 -19.78 -17.08
CA VAL A 157 0.32 -19.50 -16.15
C VAL A 157 0.73 -18.53 -15.04
N VAL A 158 1.98 -18.57 -14.58
CA VAL A 158 2.50 -17.58 -13.62
C VAL A 158 2.41 -16.16 -14.17
N ILE A 159 2.78 -15.95 -15.44
CA ILE A 159 2.65 -14.65 -16.12
C ILE A 159 1.17 -14.26 -16.23
N GLU A 160 0.32 -15.16 -16.74
CA GLU A 160 -1.11 -14.90 -16.94
C GLU A 160 -1.85 -14.52 -15.64
N ILE A 161 -1.54 -15.20 -14.52
CA ILE A 161 -2.11 -14.87 -13.21
C ILE A 161 -1.72 -13.45 -12.77
N ILE A 162 -0.44 -13.08 -12.96
CA ILE A 162 0.06 -11.76 -12.57
C ILE A 162 -0.55 -10.69 -13.47
N ASP A 163 -0.65 -10.92 -14.78
CA ASP A 163 -1.27 -9.99 -15.73
C ASP A 163 -2.77 -9.78 -15.44
N ALA A 164 -3.53 -10.85 -15.19
CA ALA A 164 -4.93 -10.76 -14.79
C ALA A 164 -5.10 -9.94 -13.49
N TYR A 165 -4.18 -10.13 -12.53
CA TYR A 165 -4.17 -9.34 -11.30
C TYR A 165 -3.86 -7.86 -11.55
N ILE A 166 -2.89 -7.55 -12.42
CA ILE A 166 -2.54 -6.19 -12.81
C ILE A 166 -3.75 -5.51 -13.45
N GLU A 167 -4.44 -6.19 -14.35
CA GLU A 167 -5.58 -5.64 -15.08
C GLU A 167 -6.74 -5.27 -14.16
N ILE A 168 -7.10 -6.14 -13.20
CA ILE A 168 -8.10 -5.81 -12.18
C ILE A 168 -7.72 -4.57 -11.39
N LYS A 169 -6.42 -4.40 -11.07
CA LYS A 169 -5.94 -3.22 -10.34
C LYS A 169 -6.00 -1.95 -11.18
N ARG A 170 -5.71 -2.04 -12.48
CA ARG A 170 -5.87 -0.93 -13.42
C ARG A 170 -7.32 -0.49 -13.52
N GLN A 171 -8.23 -1.42 -13.80
CA GLN A 171 -9.66 -1.14 -13.92
C GLN A 171 -10.25 -0.53 -12.64
N THR A 172 -9.87 -1.05 -11.48
CA THR A 172 -10.30 -0.49 -10.18
C THR A 172 -9.84 0.95 -10.02
N PHE A 173 -8.61 1.26 -10.43
CA PHE A 173 -8.05 2.60 -10.32
C PHE A 173 -8.65 3.57 -11.36
N GLU A 174 -8.80 3.16 -12.61
CA GLU A 174 -9.43 3.94 -13.67
C GLU A 174 -10.88 4.28 -13.32
N SER A 175 -11.64 3.33 -12.75
CA SER A 175 -12.98 3.56 -12.22
C SER A 175 -12.97 4.59 -11.07
N PHE A 176 -11.99 4.51 -10.17
CA PHE A 176 -11.82 5.49 -9.10
C PHE A 176 -11.55 6.91 -9.63
N ILE A 177 -10.65 7.06 -10.59
CA ILE A 177 -10.34 8.35 -11.24
C ILE A 177 -11.57 8.90 -11.97
N THR A 178 -12.29 8.06 -12.70
CA THR A 178 -13.53 8.44 -13.40
C THR A 178 -14.57 8.95 -12.39
N THR A 179 -14.75 8.25 -11.27
CA THR A 179 -15.64 8.68 -10.19
C THR A 179 -15.21 10.04 -9.61
N CYS A 180 -13.91 10.26 -9.36
CA CYS A 180 -13.41 11.56 -8.90
C CYS A 180 -13.75 12.69 -9.88
N GLN A 181 -13.56 12.45 -11.18
CA GLN A 181 -13.85 13.44 -12.23
C GLN A 181 -15.35 13.73 -12.35
N GLU A 182 -16.20 12.72 -12.21
CA GLU A 182 -17.66 12.89 -12.15
C GLU A 182 -18.07 13.74 -10.94
N MET A 183 -17.51 13.45 -9.76
CA MET A 183 -17.77 14.23 -8.54
C MET A 183 -17.29 15.68 -8.65
N GLN A 184 -16.21 15.96 -9.40
CA GLN A 184 -15.80 17.33 -9.72
C GLN A 184 -16.79 18.05 -10.64
N LYS A 185 -17.31 17.35 -11.66
CA LYS A 185 -18.25 17.92 -12.65
C LYS A 185 -19.59 18.27 -12.04
N ILE A 186 -20.06 17.49 -11.06
CA ILE A 186 -21.34 17.71 -10.38
C ILE A 186 -21.37 19.08 -9.68
N LYS A 187 -20.22 19.74 -9.43
CA LYS A 187 -20.12 21.01 -8.68
C LYS A 187 -20.99 20.95 -7.40
N SER A 188 -21.28 22.08 -6.76
CA SER A 188 -22.03 22.09 -5.48
C SER A 188 -23.51 21.65 -5.62
N ASP A 189 -23.94 21.12 -6.77
CA ASP A 189 -25.34 20.84 -7.10
C ASP A 189 -25.86 19.53 -6.47
N ASN A 190 -24.97 18.66 -5.98
CA ASN A 190 -25.34 17.48 -5.19
C ASN A 190 -24.39 17.24 -4.00
N PRO A 191 -24.51 18.04 -2.92
CA PRO A 191 -23.66 17.91 -1.73
C PRO A 191 -23.72 16.53 -1.09
N THR A 192 -24.90 15.88 -1.12
CA THR A 192 -25.10 14.53 -0.56
C THR A 192 -24.25 13.48 -1.26
N ALA A 193 -24.18 13.51 -2.60
CA ALA A 193 -23.37 12.57 -3.36
C ALA A 193 -21.86 12.74 -3.07
N ILE A 194 -21.39 14.01 -3.01
CA ILE A 194 -19.99 14.30 -2.70
C ILE A 194 -19.64 13.83 -1.28
N ARG A 195 -20.54 14.09 -0.32
CA ARG A 195 -20.36 13.62 1.06
C ARG A 195 -20.27 12.10 1.14
N GLN A 196 -21.18 11.37 0.48
CA GLN A 196 -21.14 9.91 0.45
C GLN A 196 -19.85 9.38 -0.17
N PHE A 197 -19.37 10.03 -1.23
CA PHE A 197 -18.09 9.69 -1.86
C PHE A 197 -16.91 9.89 -0.90
N ILE A 198 -16.81 11.04 -0.22
CA ILE A 198 -15.78 11.30 0.80
C ILE A 198 -15.85 10.27 1.93
N VAL A 199 -17.05 10.00 2.45
CA VAL A 199 -17.27 8.98 3.48
C VAL A 199 -16.70 7.65 3.03
N SER A 200 -16.97 7.21 1.79
CA SER A 200 -16.47 5.95 1.25
C SER A 200 -14.94 5.83 1.22
N MET A 201 -14.24 6.97 1.11
CA MET A 201 -12.77 7.02 1.06
C MET A 201 -12.11 6.99 2.43
N ILE A 202 -12.83 7.38 3.49
CA ILE A 202 -12.26 7.42 4.85
C ILE A 202 -12.78 6.32 5.80
N GLN A 203 -13.71 5.49 5.35
CA GLN A 203 -14.26 4.41 6.18
C GLN A 203 -13.18 3.41 6.65
N PRO A 204 -13.41 2.67 7.76
CA PRO A 204 -12.42 1.72 8.29
C PRO A 204 -11.96 0.63 7.31
N ASN A 205 -12.80 0.32 6.31
CA ASN A 205 -12.53 -0.63 5.23
C ASN A 205 -12.02 0.04 3.94
N ALA A 206 -11.65 1.33 3.95
CA ALA A 206 -11.01 2.06 2.84
C ALA A 206 -9.48 1.99 2.89
N ASP A 207 -8.79 2.15 1.74
CA ASP A 207 -7.37 1.74 1.57
C ASP A 207 -6.55 2.72 2.36
N ALA A 208 -5.53 2.24 3.10
CA ALA A 208 -4.69 3.12 3.91
C ALA A 208 -4.24 4.38 3.15
N ARG A 209 -3.89 4.21 1.87
CA ARG A 209 -3.43 5.29 1.00
C ARG A 209 -4.58 6.20 0.57
N ILE A 210 -5.74 5.63 0.26
CA ILE A 210 -6.95 6.41 -0.05
C ILE A 210 -7.42 7.20 1.18
N PHE A 211 -7.38 6.60 2.37
CA PHE A 211 -7.65 7.28 3.64
C PHE A 211 -6.65 8.41 3.89
N GLU A 212 -5.36 8.18 3.69
CA GLU A 212 -4.33 9.22 3.82
C GLU A 212 -4.55 10.38 2.83
N ILE A 213 -4.81 10.06 1.56
CA ILE A 213 -5.11 11.06 0.52
C ILE A 213 -6.37 11.86 0.86
N ALA A 214 -7.44 11.19 1.27
CA ALA A 214 -8.70 11.84 1.60
C ALA A 214 -8.58 12.69 2.88
N SER A 215 -7.95 12.17 3.94
CA SER A 215 -7.69 12.94 5.16
C SER A 215 -6.79 14.15 4.90
N PHE A 216 -5.76 14.01 4.06
CA PHE A 216 -4.94 15.13 3.62
C PHE A 216 -5.79 16.20 2.89
N GLY A 217 -6.61 15.79 1.92
CA GLY A 217 -7.47 16.71 1.17
C GLY A 217 -8.43 17.49 2.08
N ILE A 218 -9.07 16.81 3.03
CA ILE A 218 -9.96 17.42 4.02
C ILE A 218 -9.17 18.41 4.89
N LEU A 219 -8.11 17.95 5.55
CA LEU A 219 -7.35 18.77 6.49
C LEU A 219 -6.67 19.96 5.81
N LYS A 220 -6.14 19.77 4.60
CA LYS A 220 -5.52 20.86 3.83
C LYS A 220 -6.51 21.99 3.56
N LYS A 221 -7.76 21.66 3.20
CA LYS A 221 -8.80 22.68 2.96
C LYS A 221 -9.37 23.26 4.24
N TYR A 222 -9.51 22.44 5.28
CA TYR A 222 -9.93 22.90 6.60
C TYR A 222 -8.97 23.96 7.17
N PHE A 223 -7.68 23.66 7.21
CA PHE A 223 -6.67 24.57 7.75
C PHE A 223 -6.42 25.78 6.84
N ALA A 224 -6.58 25.66 5.51
CA ALA A 224 -6.44 26.81 4.61
C ALA A 224 -7.46 27.93 4.88
N GLY A 225 -8.57 27.64 5.59
CA GLY A 225 -9.52 28.65 6.05
C GLY A 225 -9.12 29.39 7.34
N GLN A 226 -7.96 29.07 7.91
CA GLN A 226 -7.49 29.60 9.18
C GLN A 226 -6.23 30.44 8.98
N SER A 227 -6.17 31.56 9.69
CA SER A 227 -5.00 32.44 9.72
C SER A 227 -4.45 32.57 11.13
N ILE A 228 -3.14 32.75 11.22
CA ILE A 228 -2.49 33.17 12.45
C ILE A 228 -1.94 34.59 12.28
N TYR A 229 -1.75 35.25 13.41
CA TYR A 229 -1.21 36.60 13.47
C TYR A 229 0.09 36.54 14.26
N TRP A 230 1.20 36.86 13.62
CA TRP A 230 2.52 36.77 14.25
C TRP A 230 3.53 37.75 13.64
N GLY A 231 4.48 38.16 14.46
CA GLY A 231 5.53 39.13 14.13
C GLY A 231 6.59 39.14 15.24
N TRP A 232 7.80 39.63 14.94
CA TRP A 232 8.86 39.74 15.93
C TRP A 232 8.57 40.81 16.99
N THR A 233 7.72 41.78 16.63
CA THR A 233 7.24 42.86 17.50
C THR A 233 5.74 43.05 17.33
N LEU A 234 5.09 43.72 18.30
CA LEU A 234 3.65 43.99 18.26
C LEU A 234 3.25 44.85 17.05
N ASP A 235 4.14 45.72 16.61
CA ASP A 235 3.91 46.64 15.49
C ASP A 235 4.14 45.96 14.12
N GLU A 236 4.75 44.77 14.11
CA GLU A 236 5.08 44.00 12.91
C GLU A 236 4.28 42.68 12.81
N ILE A 237 3.13 42.60 13.49
CA ILE A 237 2.24 41.45 13.38
C ILE A 237 1.68 41.38 11.96
N SER A 238 1.89 40.25 11.32
CA SER A 238 1.36 39.92 10.00
C SER A 238 0.40 38.74 10.07
N GLU A 239 -0.62 38.77 9.22
CA GLU A 239 -1.51 37.62 9.02
C GLU A 239 -0.85 36.62 8.06
N GLU A 240 -0.75 35.36 8.47
CA GLU A 240 -0.33 34.26 7.60
C GLU A 240 -1.32 33.10 7.71
N SER A 241 -1.83 32.63 6.57
CA SER A 241 -2.73 31.48 6.52
C SER A 241 -2.00 30.17 6.81
N LEU A 242 -2.68 29.23 7.46
CA LEU A 242 -2.13 27.89 7.70
C LEU A 242 -2.06 27.11 6.38
N LEU A 243 -0.91 26.47 6.15
CA LEU A 243 -0.65 25.66 4.96
C LEU A 243 -0.22 24.26 5.38
N LEU A 244 -0.97 23.25 4.92
CA LEU A 244 -0.65 21.84 5.15
C LEU A 244 0.06 21.26 3.92
N TYR A 245 1.24 20.69 4.14
CA TYR A 245 2.09 20.05 3.14
C TYR A 245 2.15 18.56 3.36
N LYS A 246 2.26 17.79 2.27
CA LYS A 246 2.54 16.36 2.31
C LYS A 246 4.06 16.14 2.21
N THR A 247 4.62 15.28 3.04
CA THR A 247 6.08 15.03 3.11
C THR A 247 6.56 14.04 2.04
N GLY A 248 5.65 13.29 1.40
CA GLY A 248 5.98 12.30 0.38
C GLY A 248 4.77 11.50 -0.11
N ARG A 249 5.03 10.27 -0.59
CA ARG A 249 3.98 9.29 -0.92
C ARG A 249 3.32 8.71 0.31
N CYS A 250 2.25 7.96 0.09
CA CYS A 250 1.45 7.43 1.18
C CYS A 250 2.22 6.41 2.01
N ASN A 251 2.33 6.68 3.32
CA ASN A 251 3.07 5.89 4.30
C ASN A 251 2.22 5.46 5.50
N ALA A 252 0.90 5.66 5.47
CA ALA A 252 -0.01 5.29 6.56
C ALA A 252 0.10 3.83 7.08
N ASN A 253 0.74 2.94 6.32
CA ASN A 253 1.03 1.55 6.72
C ASN A 253 2.39 1.35 7.39
N ASP A 254 3.39 2.16 7.04
CA ASP A 254 4.80 1.94 7.37
C ASP A 254 5.29 2.88 8.49
N GLY A 255 4.48 3.88 8.86
CA GLY A 255 4.84 4.94 9.80
C GLY A 255 5.60 6.08 9.12
N GLY A 256 5.90 7.12 9.88
CA GLY A 256 6.52 8.35 9.40
C GLY A 256 5.64 9.58 9.62
N ILE A 257 6.21 10.75 9.38
CA ILE A 257 5.46 12.00 9.32
C ILE A 257 4.90 12.14 7.91
N ASP A 258 3.58 12.20 7.77
CA ASP A 258 2.89 12.29 6.49
C ASP A 258 2.61 13.74 6.10
N PHE A 259 2.23 14.60 7.07
CA PHE A 259 1.96 16.01 6.83
C PHE A 259 2.73 16.94 7.76
N VAL A 260 3.03 18.14 7.26
CA VAL A 260 3.67 19.22 8.02
C VAL A 260 2.91 20.51 7.77
N MET A 261 2.65 21.27 8.83
CA MET A 261 1.94 22.54 8.75
C MET A 261 2.89 23.73 8.91
N ARG A 262 2.77 24.71 8.02
CA ARG A 262 3.37 26.04 8.15
C ARG A 262 2.30 27.05 8.57
N PRO A 263 2.64 28.08 9.37
CA PRO A 263 3.92 28.31 10.05
C PRO A 263 4.06 27.66 11.43
N LEU A 264 3.00 27.06 11.98
CA LEU A 264 3.00 26.48 13.33
C LEU A 264 4.03 25.34 13.54
N GLY A 265 4.51 24.70 12.47
CA GLY A 265 5.43 23.57 12.57
C GLY A 265 4.76 22.33 13.16
N ARG A 266 3.45 22.14 12.97
CA ARG A 266 2.74 20.93 13.44
C ARG A 266 3.02 19.75 12.54
N PHE A 267 3.29 18.60 13.13
CA PHE A 267 3.54 17.35 12.42
C PHE A 267 2.35 16.41 12.53
N PHE A 268 2.02 15.74 11.43
CA PHE A 268 0.91 14.82 11.35
C PHE A 268 1.38 13.45 10.91
N GLN A 269 0.91 12.43 11.60
CA GLN A 269 1.10 11.03 11.24
C GLN A 269 -0.25 10.37 10.99
N VAL A 270 -0.41 9.73 9.85
CA VAL A 270 -1.60 8.96 9.48
C VAL A 270 -1.36 7.49 9.80
N THR A 271 -2.36 6.82 10.37
CA THR A 271 -2.23 5.41 10.75
C THR A 271 -3.55 4.66 10.73
N GLU A 272 -3.50 3.39 10.35
CA GLU A 272 -4.65 2.47 10.41
C GLU A 272 -4.79 1.73 11.75
N THR A 273 -3.74 1.74 12.58
CA THR A 273 -3.69 0.97 13.83
C THR A 273 -3.28 1.87 14.99
N THR A 274 -3.57 1.42 16.22
CA THR A 274 -3.09 2.02 17.46
C THR A 274 -1.81 1.37 18.00
N ASP A 275 -1.01 0.77 17.11
CA ASP A 275 0.21 0.05 17.50
C ASP A 275 1.29 1.03 17.99
N VAL A 276 1.45 1.10 19.31
CA VAL A 276 2.36 2.03 19.99
C VAL A 276 3.80 1.97 19.50
N LYS A 277 4.26 0.83 18.97
CA LYS A 277 5.64 0.71 18.46
C LYS A 277 5.88 1.62 17.26
N LYS A 278 4.86 1.81 16.41
CA LYS A 278 4.95 2.71 15.25
C LYS A 278 4.95 4.18 15.68
N TYR A 279 4.01 4.53 16.56
CA TYR A 279 3.84 5.89 17.09
C TYR A 279 5.14 6.36 17.77
N PHE A 280 5.69 5.50 18.62
CA PHE A 280 6.83 5.85 19.45
C PHE A 280 8.11 5.95 18.63
N LEU A 281 8.24 5.11 17.59
CA LEU A 281 9.35 5.19 16.65
C LEU A 281 9.37 6.53 15.90
N ASP A 282 8.21 7.07 15.51
CA ASP A 282 8.15 8.37 14.83
C ASP A 282 8.34 9.54 15.81
N ILE A 283 7.78 9.45 17.03
CA ILE A 283 8.08 10.37 18.14
C ILE A 283 9.59 10.41 18.43
N ASP A 284 10.27 9.26 18.43
CA ASP A 284 11.72 9.17 18.63
C ASP A 284 12.51 9.79 17.46
N LYS A 285 12.08 9.60 16.21
CA LYS A 285 12.73 10.19 15.02
C LYS A 285 12.75 11.72 15.04
N VAL A 286 11.72 12.35 15.62
CA VAL A 286 11.62 13.82 15.73
C VAL A 286 12.08 14.33 17.10
N GLN A 287 12.90 13.56 17.82
CA GLN A 287 13.43 13.92 19.14
C GLN A 287 12.36 14.33 20.15
N ARG A 288 11.23 13.61 20.19
CA ARG A 288 10.12 13.85 21.12
C ARG A 288 9.34 15.15 20.87
N TYR A 289 9.45 15.70 19.67
CA TYR A 289 8.57 16.77 19.24
C TYR A 289 7.09 16.30 19.21
N PRO A 290 6.11 17.15 19.58
CA PRO A 290 4.70 16.79 19.54
C PRO A 290 4.20 16.43 18.13
N ILE A 291 3.37 15.39 18.04
CA ILE A 291 2.79 14.90 16.78
C ILE A 291 1.27 14.80 16.94
N THR A 292 0.55 15.27 15.93
CA THR A 292 -0.88 15.04 15.74
C THR A 292 -1.10 13.72 15.00
N PHE A 293 -1.96 12.84 15.51
CA PHE A 293 -2.22 11.53 14.90
C PHE A 293 -3.57 11.50 14.21
N VAL A 294 -3.59 11.20 12.92
CA VAL A 294 -4.79 10.96 12.12
C VAL A 294 -5.05 9.46 12.04
N ILE A 295 -5.98 8.97 12.86
CA ILE A 295 -6.21 7.54 13.07
C ILE A 295 -7.47 7.10 12.31
N LYS A 296 -7.35 6.05 11.48
CA LYS A 296 -8.47 5.43 10.76
C LYS A 296 -9.36 4.61 11.69
N SER A 297 -10.06 5.28 12.60
CA SER A 297 -10.97 4.68 13.57
C SER A 297 -12.24 5.51 13.75
N MET A 298 -13.34 4.81 14.09
CA MET A 298 -14.61 5.41 14.52
C MET A 298 -14.64 5.69 16.03
N ASP A 299 -13.68 5.17 16.80
CA ASP A 299 -13.57 5.42 18.24
C ASP A 299 -13.29 6.90 18.51
N SER A 300 -13.76 7.43 19.65
CA SER A 300 -13.45 8.80 20.08
C SER A 300 -11.95 8.99 20.37
N ALA A 301 -11.49 10.24 20.32
CA ALA A 301 -10.10 10.60 20.63
C ALA A 301 -9.68 10.11 22.03
N ASP A 302 -10.54 10.23 23.03
CA ASP A 302 -10.27 9.76 24.40
C ASP A 302 -10.07 8.24 24.45
N VAL A 303 -10.96 7.47 23.82
CA VAL A 303 -10.86 6.01 23.76
C VAL A 303 -9.58 5.59 23.04
N LEU A 304 -9.21 6.29 21.96
CA LEU A 304 -7.96 6.04 21.24
C LEU A 304 -6.73 6.35 22.10
N ARG A 305 -6.76 7.49 22.83
CA ARG A 305 -5.70 7.90 23.74
C ARG A 305 -5.50 6.89 24.86
N GLU A 306 -6.58 6.41 25.47
CA GLU A 306 -6.56 5.34 26.48
C GLU A 306 -6.00 4.03 25.90
N LYS A 307 -6.43 3.61 24.71
CA LYS A 307 -5.91 2.40 24.05
C LYS A 307 -4.40 2.48 23.80
N ILE A 308 -3.91 3.64 23.39
CA ILE A 308 -2.48 3.90 23.18
C ILE A 308 -1.73 3.85 24.52
N GLU A 309 -2.25 4.52 25.55
CA GLU A 309 -1.63 4.52 26.89
C GLU A 309 -1.56 3.11 27.49
N GLN A 310 -2.64 2.33 27.39
CA GLN A 310 -2.68 0.97 27.90
C GLN A 310 -1.71 0.04 27.17
N GLN A 311 -1.56 0.20 25.85
CA GLN A 311 -0.53 -0.52 25.10
C GLN A 311 0.88 -0.07 25.50
N ALA A 312 1.11 1.22 25.74
CA ALA A 312 2.38 1.74 26.19
C ALA A 312 2.78 1.18 27.56
N LYS A 313 1.84 1.08 28.51
CA LYS A 313 2.05 0.45 29.83
C LYS A 313 2.39 -1.05 29.75
N ARG A 314 1.95 -1.73 28.69
CA ARG A 314 2.34 -3.13 28.44
C ARG A 314 3.76 -3.26 27.88
N VAL A 315 4.22 -2.27 27.11
CA VAL A 315 5.56 -2.26 26.51
C VAL A 315 6.61 -1.72 27.49
N PHE A 316 6.27 -0.72 28.29
CA PHE A 316 7.15 -0.06 29.24
C PHE A 316 6.65 -0.23 30.66
N SER A 317 7.49 -0.77 31.53
CA SER A 317 7.19 -0.94 32.96
C SER A 317 7.28 0.37 33.75
N VAL A 318 7.87 1.43 33.19
CA VAL A 318 8.13 2.70 33.88
C VAL A 318 7.10 3.75 33.49
N GLU A 319 6.22 4.11 34.42
CA GLU A 319 5.13 5.08 34.22
C GLU A 319 5.63 6.45 33.71
N LYS A 320 6.78 6.91 34.20
CA LYS A 320 7.39 8.19 33.75
C LYS A 320 7.78 8.15 32.27
N VAL A 321 8.17 6.98 31.74
CA VAL A 321 8.48 6.81 30.32
C VAL A 321 7.20 6.86 29.50
N VAL A 322 6.14 6.17 29.95
CA VAL A 322 4.82 6.21 29.31
C VAL A 322 4.32 7.64 29.19
N ARG A 323 4.31 8.40 30.30
CA ARG A 323 3.88 9.80 30.31
C ARG A 323 4.63 10.65 29.30
N ARG A 324 5.97 10.55 29.26
CA ARG A 324 6.79 11.29 28.27
C ARG A 324 6.39 11.02 26.83
N TYR A 325 6.00 9.79 26.47
CA TYR A 325 5.51 9.50 25.12
C TYR A 325 4.09 10.03 24.90
N MET A 326 3.21 9.89 25.89
CA MET A 326 1.83 10.40 25.81
C MET A 326 1.77 11.93 25.72
N ASP A 327 2.72 12.63 26.36
CA ASP A 327 2.86 14.09 26.28
C ASP A 327 3.28 14.57 24.89
N CYS A 328 3.90 13.71 24.07
CA CYS A 328 4.21 13.99 22.67
C CYS A 328 3.00 13.82 21.73
N ILE A 329 1.85 13.34 22.22
CA ILE A 329 0.62 13.23 21.42
C ILE A 329 -0.14 14.55 21.54
N GLU A 330 0.05 15.42 20.55
CA GLU A 330 -0.53 16.77 20.49
C GLU A 330 -2.05 16.73 20.32
N GLU A 331 -2.54 15.97 19.34
CA GLU A 331 -3.96 15.83 19.01
C GLU A 331 -4.21 14.45 18.39
N ILE A 332 -5.42 13.92 18.55
CA ILE A 332 -5.89 12.73 17.83
C ILE A 332 -7.08 13.12 16.97
N ILE A 333 -6.93 12.98 15.66
CA ILE A 333 -7.97 13.18 14.65
C ILE A 333 -8.47 11.81 14.21
N ASN A 334 -9.77 11.54 14.36
CA ASN A 334 -10.40 10.28 13.98
C ASN A 334 -11.37 10.47 12.79
N ILE A 335 -12.01 9.41 12.32
CA ILE A 335 -12.95 9.49 11.19
C ILE A 335 -14.13 10.44 11.48
N PRO A 336 -14.79 10.38 12.67
CA PRO A 336 -15.83 11.35 13.01
C PRO A 336 -15.39 12.81 12.90
N LEU A 337 -14.20 13.15 13.42
CA LEU A 337 -13.68 14.52 13.35
C LEU A 337 -13.34 14.94 11.92
N LEU A 338 -12.80 14.04 11.09
CA LEU A 338 -12.59 14.31 9.67
C LEU A 338 -13.91 14.61 8.94
N LEU A 339 -14.98 13.90 9.28
CA LEU A 339 -16.30 14.17 8.71
C LEU A 339 -16.87 15.51 9.17
N GLU A 340 -16.72 15.85 10.44
CA GLU A 340 -17.10 17.16 10.97
C GLU A 340 -16.36 18.28 10.20
N ARG A 341 -15.04 18.15 10.03
CA ARG A 341 -14.25 19.13 9.27
C ARG A 341 -14.65 19.20 7.79
N PHE A 342 -15.02 18.07 7.20
CA PHE A 342 -15.53 18.05 5.84
C PHE A 342 -16.89 18.75 5.72
N ASP A 343 -17.79 18.51 6.68
CA ASP A 343 -19.12 19.13 6.71
C ASP A 343 -18.99 20.66 6.89
N GLU A 344 -18.07 21.15 7.74
CA GLU A 344 -17.74 22.58 7.85
C GLU A 344 -17.25 23.19 6.52
N ILE A 345 -16.39 22.47 5.78
CA ILE A 345 -15.94 22.92 4.45
C ILE A 345 -17.12 22.97 3.47
N ALA A 346 -18.01 21.98 3.52
CA ALA A 346 -19.18 21.91 2.65
C ALA A 346 -20.15 23.07 2.91
N ASP A 347 -20.35 23.45 4.17
CA ASP A 347 -21.20 24.58 4.57
C ASP A 347 -20.68 25.93 4.05
N THR A 348 -19.37 26.06 3.82
CA THR A 348 -18.79 27.24 3.16
C THR A 348 -18.91 27.23 1.62
N GLY A 349 -19.59 26.22 1.05
CA GLY A 349 -19.86 26.08 -0.38
C GLY A 349 -18.69 25.57 -1.21
N LYS A 350 -17.65 24.98 -0.58
CA LYS A 350 -16.38 24.60 -1.23
C LYS A 350 -15.98 23.13 -1.06
N PRO A 351 -16.84 22.13 -1.31
CA PRO A 351 -16.42 20.72 -1.26
C PRO A 351 -15.55 20.32 -2.47
N GLY A 352 -15.71 20.99 -3.62
CA GLY A 352 -14.96 20.70 -4.86
C GLY A 352 -13.43 20.70 -4.69
N PRO A 353 -12.84 21.74 -4.06
CA PRO A 353 -11.41 21.77 -3.77
C PRO A 353 -10.85 20.56 -2.99
N VAL A 354 -11.66 19.87 -2.16
CA VAL A 354 -11.23 18.64 -1.49
C VAL A 354 -11.07 17.51 -2.51
N ILE A 355 -12.02 17.37 -3.42
CA ILE A 355 -11.98 16.36 -4.50
C ILE A 355 -10.84 16.64 -5.49
N GLU A 356 -10.58 17.91 -5.80
CA GLU A 356 -9.42 18.31 -6.62
C GLU A 356 -8.10 17.85 -5.99
N GLU A 357 -7.95 18.07 -4.68
CA GLU A 357 -6.75 17.61 -3.97
C GLU A 357 -6.65 16.08 -3.97
N ILE A 358 -7.76 15.37 -3.71
CA ILE A 358 -7.79 13.90 -3.74
C ILE A 358 -7.37 13.36 -5.11
N LEU A 359 -7.89 13.95 -6.20
CA LEU A 359 -7.54 13.54 -7.56
C LEU A 359 -6.05 13.78 -7.85
N LEU A 360 -5.54 14.96 -7.48
CA LEU A 360 -4.14 15.32 -7.66
C LEU A 360 -3.21 14.33 -6.94
N GLN A 361 -3.47 14.08 -5.65
CA GLN A 361 -2.62 13.19 -4.85
C GLN A 361 -2.75 11.73 -5.30
N SER A 362 -3.91 11.31 -5.79
CA SER A 362 -4.10 9.96 -6.33
C SER A 362 -3.27 9.73 -7.59
N ARG A 363 -3.25 10.67 -8.54
CA ARG A 363 -2.39 10.56 -9.74
C ARG A 363 -0.91 10.42 -9.36
N VAL A 364 -0.45 11.26 -8.43
CA VAL A 364 0.93 11.23 -7.92
C VAL A 364 1.24 9.91 -7.20
N GLU A 365 0.34 9.37 -6.39
CA GLU A 365 0.55 8.13 -5.63
C GLU A 365 0.69 6.92 -6.56
N PHE A 366 -0.18 6.82 -7.56
CA PHE A 366 -0.30 5.63 -8.41
C PHE A 366 0.58 5.66 -9.66
N ASN A 367 1.45 6.68 -9.84
CA ASN A 367 2.26 6.89 -11.06
C ASN A 367 1.39 6.87 -12.33
N TYR A 368 0.24 7.53 -12.26
CA TYR A 368 -0.63 7.67 -13.41
C TYR A 368 -0.41 9.06 -13.98
N ASP A 369 0.61 9.15 -14.84
CA ASP A 369 0.83 10.28 -15.72
C ASP A 369 0.04 9.98 -16.99
N ASP A 370 -1.00 10.77 -17.28
CA ASP A 370 -1.64 10.80 -18.60
C ASP A 370 -0.66 11.37 -19.64
#